data_AF-A0A2N2YD25-F1
#
_entry.id   AF-A0A2N2YD25-F1
#
_cell.length_a   1.000
_cell.length_b   1.000
_cell.length_c   1.000
_cell.angle_alpha   90.00
_cell.angle_beta   90.00
_cell.angle_gamma   90.00
#
_symmetry.space_group_name_H-M   'P 1'
#
loop_
_entity.id
_entity.type
_entity.pdbx_description
1 polymer ?
#
loop_
_entity_poly.entity_id
_entity_poly.type
_entity_poly.pdbx_seq_one_letter_code
_entity_poly.pdbx_strand_id
1 'polypeptide(L)'
;MKNQHFIKVASTYSPKNKLCAQIIDRLEKLDGTLCEDKKTAISVIDRPFNETVKGYLRSGGRAMPPAYKRYDITTGVGISIEDVIIINIYKVKREITAAELVDETLLVNKL
;
A
#
# COMPACT_ATOMS: atom_id res chain seq x y z
N MET A 1 -13.65 -1.80 18.60
CA MET A 1 -13.37 -1.77 17.15
C MET A 1 -11.97 -2.28 16.92
N LYS A 2 -11.77 -3.16 15.93
CA LYS A 2 -10.43 -3.67 15.60
C LYS A 2 -9.56 -2.50 15.10
N ASN A 3 -8.32 -2.41 15.56
CA ASN A 3 -7.37 -1.35 15.16
C ASN A 3 -6.77 -1.62 13.77
N GLN A 4 -7.61 -2.04 12.81
CA GLN A 4 -7.17 -2.44 11.49
C GLN A 4 -6.72 -1.25 10.65
N HIS A 5 -5.84 -1.56 9.71
CA HIS A 5 -5.26 -0.60 8.78
C HIS A 5 -5.40 -1.09 7.35
N PHE A 6 -5.80 -0.20 6.45
CA PHE A 6 -5.97 -0.44 5.04
C PHE A 6 -4.80 0.14 4.25
N ILE A 7 -4.26 -0.61 3.30
CA ILE A 7 -3.17 -0.18 2.42
C ILE A 7 -3.77 0.31 1.09
N LYS A 8 -3.51 1.59 0.77
CA LYS A 8 -3.75 2.15 -0.57
C LYS A 8 -2.42 2.33 -1.27
N VAL A 9 -2.30 1.80 -2.47
CA VAL A 9 -1.17 2.02 -3.38
C VAL A 9 -1.64 2.90 -4.54
N ALA A 10 -0.79 3.85 -4.93
CA ALA A 10 -0.96 4.69 -6.10
C ALA A 10 0.37 4.83 -6.83
N SER A 11 0.36 4.58 -8.13
CA SER A 11 1.51 4.77 -9.03
C SER A 11 1.33 6.06 -9.81
N THR A 12 2.37 6.89 -9.86
CA THR A 12 2.31 8.26 -10.44
C THR A 12 3.01 8.34 -11.80
N TYR A 13 4.17 7.70 -11.94
CA TYR A 13 5.02 7.75 -13.12
C TYR A 13 5.52 6.38 -13.55
N SER A 14 6.10 6.29 -14.74
CA SER A 14 6.76 5.08 -15.21
C SER A 14 8.06 4.80 -14.44
N PRO A 15 8.42 3.53 -14.17
CA PRO A 15 9.68 3.17 -13.53
C PRO A 15 10.89 3.61 -14.36
N LYS A 16 11.91 4.18 -13.71
CA LYS A 16 13.14 4.61 -14.37
C LYS A 16 14.12 3.47 -14.69
N ASN A 17 13.97 2.33 -14.02
CA ASN A 17 14.84 1.17 -14.21
C ASN A 17 14.13 -0.16 -13.86
N LYS A 18 14.78 -1.28 -14.19
CA LYS A 18 14.24 -2.64 -13.98
C LYS A 18 13.98 -2.96 -12.50
N LEU A 19 14.81 -2.48 -11.59
CA LEU A 19 14.61 -2.68 -10.15
C LEU A 19 13.32 -1.98 -9.68
N CYS A 20 13.11 -0.74 -10.11
CA CYS A 20 11.87 -0.01 -9.81
C CYS A 20 10.65 -0.74 -10.37
N ALA A 21 10.71 -1.21 -11.61
CA ALA A 21 9.61 -1.97 -12.22
C ALA A 21 9.26 -3.24 -11.41
N GLN A 22 10.26 -3.97 -10.92
CA GLN A 22 10.05 -5.16 -10.09
C GLN A 22 9.46 -4.82 -8.70
N ILE A 23 9.88 -3.70 -8.11
CA ILE A 23 9.34 -3.22 -6.83
C ILE A 23 7.86 -2.84 -7.02
N ILE A 24 7.54 -2.10 -8.08
CA ILE A 24 6.17 -1.68 -8.41
C ILE A 24 5.25 -2.89 -8.57
N ASP A 25 5.62 -3.84 -9.44
CA ASP A 25 4.80 -5.05 -9.68
C ASP A 25 4.52 -5.85 -8.39
N ARG A 26 5.42 -5.82 -7.42
CA ARG A 26 5.19 -6.48 -6.12
C ARG A 26 4.31 -5.66 -5.18
N LEU A 27 4.53 -4.35 -5.12
CA LEU A 27 3.84 -3.49 -4.15
C LEU A 27 2.42 -3.12 -4.60
N GLU A 28 2.15 -3.02 -5.90
CA GLU A 28 0.79 -2.78 -6.42
C GLU A 28 -0.21 -3.87 -6.00
N LYS A 29 0.26 -5.11 -5.82
CA LYS A 29 -0.54 -6.24 -5.33
C LYS A 29 -1.01 -6.08 -3.87
N LEU A 30 -0.43 -5.12 -3.15
CA LEU A 30 -0.84 -4.81 -1.77
C LEU A 30 -2.01 -3.82 -1.71
N ASP A 31 -2.40 -3.19 -2.83
CA ASP A 31 -3.56 -2.29 -2.85
C ASP A 31 -4.81 -3.03 -2.38
N GLY A 32 -5.55 -2.41 -1.46
CA GLY A 32 -6.74 -3.05 -0.90
C GLY A 32 -6.49 -3.92 0.33
N THR A 33 -5.22 -4.19 0.69
CA THR A 33 -4.90 -5.13 1.77
C THR A 33 -5.30 -4.55 3.13
N LEU A 34 -5.97 -5.37 3.93
CA LEU A 34 -6.33 -5.07 5.31
C LEU A 34 -5.37 -5.77 6.28
N CYS A 35 -4.85 -5.03 7.25
CA CYS A 35 -3.92 -5.51 8.26
C CYS A 35 -4.47 -5.28 9.67
N GLU A 36 -4.06 -6.11 10.62
CA GLU A 36 -4.55 -6.05 12.01
C GLU A 36 -4.13 -4.78 12.75
N ASP A 37 -2.97 -4.22 12.40
CA ASP A 37 -2.39 -3.03 13.01
C ASP A 37 -1.41 -2.31 12.05
N LYS A 38 -1.00 -1.10 12.46
CA LYS A 38 -0.09 -0.21 11.70
C LYS A 38 1.29 -0.83 11.46
N LYS A 39 1.86 -1.50 12.47
CA LYS A 39 3.20 -2.12 12.39
C LYS A 39 3.17 -3.29 11.40
N THR A 40 2.14 -4.10 11.44
CA THR A 40 1.91 -5.20 10.49
C THR A 40 1.77 -4.67 9.07
N ALA A 41 0.97 -3.62 8.86
CA ALA A 41 0.83 -2.98 7.54
C ALA A 41 2.17 -2.48 6.98
N ILE A 42 2.99 -1.81 7.80
CA ILE A 42 4.33 -1.36 7.42
C ILE A 42 5.22 -2.55 7.06
N SER A 43 5.20 -3.62 7.86
CA SER A 43 6.01 -4.82 7.63
C SER A 43 5.64 -5.53 6.32
N VAL A 44 4.35 -5.58 5.97
CA VAL A 44 3.83 -6.15 4.72
C VAL A 44 4.34 -5.39 3.50
N ILE A 45 4.67 -4.10 3.62
CA ILE A 45 5.27 -3.28 2.55
C ILE A 45 6.80 -3.40 2.55
N ASP A 46 7.42 -3.31 3.73
CA ASP A 46 8.88 -3.34 3.90
C ASP A 46 9.51 -4.62 3.42
N ARG A 47 8.89 -5.75 3.74
CA ARG A 47 9.42 -7.08 3.42
C ARG A 47 9.57 -7.25 1.91
N PRO A 48 8.52 -7.14 1.08
CA PRO A 48 8.64 -7.30 -0.37
C PRO A 48 9.56 -6.26 -1.00
N PHE A 49 9.60 -5.01 -0.52
CA PHE A 49 10.57 -4.02 -0.98
C PHE A 49 12.01 -4.50 -0.76
N ASN A 50 12.35 -4.82 0.49
CA ASN A 50 13.71 -5.22 0.87
C ASN A 50 14.14 -6.54 0.21
N GLU A 51 13.24 -7.51 0.09
CA GLU A 51 13.50 -8.77 -0.60
C GLU A 51 13.80 -8.54 -2.08
N THR A 52 13.08 -7.63 -2.73
CA THR A 52 13.30 -7.30 -4.16
C THR A 52 14.64 -6.63 -4.37
N VAL A 53 14.97 -5.63 -3.55
CA VAL A 53 16.27 -4.96 -3.59
C VAL A 53 17.41 -5.95 -3.36
N LYS A 54 17.31 -6.77 -2.30
CA LYS A 54 18.35 -7.77 -1.99
C LYS A 54 18.48 -8.82 -3.08
N GLY A 55 17.37 -9.33 -3.61
CA GLY A 55 17.36 -10.32 -4.68
C GLY A 55 17.99 -9.79 -5.96
N TYR A 56 17.63 -8.56 -6.35
CA TYR A 56 18.20 -7.90 -7.53
C TYR A 56 19.72 -7.71 -7.42
N LEU A 57 20.20 -7.18 -6.28
CA LEU A 57 21.63 -6.99 -6.04
C LEU A 57 22.40 -8.33 -6.02
N ARG A 58 21.84 -9.38 -5.41
CA ARG A 58 22.44 -10.73 -5.41
C ARG A 58 22.56 -11.33 -6.81
N SER A 59 21.64 -11.01 -7.71
CA SER A 59 21.70 -11.44 -9.12
C SER A 59 22.68 -10.63 -9.99
N GLY A 60 23.47 -9.73 -9.40
CA GLY A 60 24.44 -8.90 -10.12
C GLY A 60 23.85 -7.61 -10.72
N GLY A 61 22.64 -7.23 -10.31
CA GLY A 61 22.02 -5.97 -10.72
C GLY A 61 22.83 -4.75 -10.27
N ARG A 62 23.01 -3.77 -11.16
CA ARG A 62 23.84 -2.57 -10.91
C ARG A 62 23.05 -1.27 -10.73
N ALA A 63 21.72 -1.33 -10.85
CA ALA A 63 20.87 -0.16 -10.68
C ALA A 63 20.88 0.30 -9.21
N MET A 64 20.91 1.61 -8.99
CA MET A 64 20.81 2.16 -7.64
C MET A 64 19.41 1.87 -7.06
N PRO A 65 19.31 1.41 -5.81
CA PRO A 65 18.01 1.24 -5.16
C PRO A 65 17.21 2.56 -5.14
N PRO A 66 15.90 2.51 -5.39
CA PRO A 66 15.06 3.71 -5.32
C PRO A 66 15.06 4.28 -3.91
N ALA A 67 14.96 5.60 -3.81
CA ALA A 67 14.80 6.27 -2.53
C ALA A 67 13.49 5.83 -1.88
N TYR A 68 13.58 5.28 -0.66
CA TYR A 68 12.43 4.87 0.14
C TYR A 68 12.27 5.82 1.32
N LYS A 69 11.16 6.55 1.38
CA LYS A 69 10.89 7.56 2.40
C LYS A 69 9.58 7.26 3.12
N ARG A 70 9.58 7.35 4.44
CA ARG A 70 8.35 7.32 5.26
C ARG A 70 8.06 8.69 5.82
N TYR A 71 6.79 9.02 5.93
CA TYR A 71 6.31 10.25 6.52
C TYR A 71 4.96 10.02 7.18
N ASP A 72 4.66 10.77 8.23
CA ASP A 72 3.33 10.71 8.84
C ASP A 72 2.35 11.54 8.01
N ILE A 73 1.14 11.02 7.88
CA ILE A 73 0.00 11.75 7.30
C ILE A 73 -1.10 11.82 8.37
N THR A 74 -2.01 12.79 8.26
CA THR A 74 -3.02 13.09 9.29
C THR A 74 -3.79 11.87 9.79
N THR A 75 -4.03 10.88 8.93
CA THR A 75 -4.83 9.68 9.25
C THR A 75 -4.06 8.36 9.15
N GLY A 76 -2.72 8.40 9.11
CA GLY A 76 -1.97 7.23 8.66
C GLY A 76 -0.45 7.37 8.56
N VAL A 77 0.13 6.59 7.66
CA VAL A 77 1.54 6.71 7.23
C VAL A 77 1.58 6.75 5.72
N GLY A 78 2.35 7.67 5.18
CA GLY A 78 2.72 7.69 3.77
C GLY A 78 4.12 7.12 3.56
N ILE A 79 4.28 6.39 2.46
CA ILE A 79 5.55 5.85 1.99
C ILE A 79 5.70 6.29 0.53
N SER A 80 6.82 6.92 0.20
CA SER A 80 7.18 7.27 -1.19
C SER A 80 8.38 6.44 -1.63
N ILE A 81 8.31 5.91 -2.86
CA ILE A 81 9.40 5.20 -3.52
C ILE A 81 9.73 5.93 -4.82
N GLU A 82 10.84 6.67 -4.79
CA GLU A 82 11.40 7.45 -5.92
C GLU A 82 10.38 8.38 -6.64
N ASP A 83 9.36 8.85 -5.93
CA ASP A 83 8.23 9.61 -6.46
C ASP A 83 7.39 8.88 -7.53
N VAL A 84 7.64 7.57 -7.71
CA VAL A 84 6.96 6.69 -8.67
C VAL A 84 5.78 5.95 -8.03
N ILE A 85 5.94 5.55 -6.77
CA ILE A 85 4.88 4.93 -5.96
C ILE A 85 4.66 5.73 -4.69
N ILE A 86 3.39 5.91 -4.35
CA ILE A 86 2.93 6.40 -3.05
C ILE A 86 2.07 5.31 -2.43
N ILE A 87 2.39 4.93 -1.20
CA ILE A 87 1.63 3.96 -0.41
C ILE A 87 1.16 4.63 0.86
N ASN A 88 -0.15 4.66 1.07
CA ASN A 88 -0.77 5.22 2.25
C ASN A 88 -1.41 4.11 3.09
N ILE A 89 -1.14 4.14 4.39
CA ILE A 89 -1.70 3.21 5.38
C ILE A 89 -2.73 3.98 6.19
N TYR A 90 -4.01 3.67 6.04
CA TYR A 90 -5.11 4.36 6.72
C TYR A 90 -5.67 3.54 7.87
N LYS A 91 -5.98 4.18 8.99
CA LYS A 91 -6.75 3.52 10.06
C LYS A 91 -8.21 3.34 9.62
N VAL A 92 -8.74 2.12 9.76
CA VAL A 92 -10.16 1.85 9.54
C VAL A 92 -10.97 2.45 10.70
N LYS A 93 -11.90 3.36 10.38
CA LYS A 93 -12.74 4.04 11.37
C LYS A 93 -14.06 3.30 11.65
N ARG A 94 -14.62 2.68 10.62
CA ARG A 94 -15.89 1.94 10.69
C ARG A 94 -15.86 0.87 9.60
N GLU A 95 -16.24 -0.34 9.95
CA GLU A 95 -16.63 -1.36 8.97
C GLU A 95 -18.14 -1.22 8.77
N ILE A 96 -18.58 -1.16 7.51
CA ILE A 96 -19.99 -1.23 7.16
C ILE A 96 -20.34 -2.70 6.99
N THR A 97 -21.38 -3.16 7.68
CA THR A 97 -21.85 -4.54 7.59
C THR A 97 -22.75 -4.74 6.37
N ALA A 98 -22.85 -5.98 5.87
CA ALA A 98 -23.73 -6.30 4.75
C ALA A 98 -25.21 -5.94 5.01
N ALA A 99 -25.66 -6.01 6.27
CA ALA A 99 -27.02 -5.61 6.65
C ALA A 99 -27.26 -4.10 6.46
N GLU A 100 -26.28 -3.26 6.76
CA GLU A 100 -26.37 -1.80 6.59
C GLU A 100 -26.34 -1.39 5.10
N LEU A 101 -25.61 -2.13 4.25
CA LEU A 101 -25.59 -1.90 2.79
C LEU A 101 -26.96 -2.16 2.13
N VAL A 102 -27.69 -3.17 2.60
CA VAL A 102 -29.02 -3.51 2.05
C VAL A 102 -30.06 -2.44 2.38
N ASP A 103 -29.98 -1.86 3.57
CA ASP A 103 -30.93 -0.84 4.04
C ASP A 103 -30.78 0.50 3.26
N GLU A 104 -29.54 0.91 2.96
CA GLU A 104 -29.29 2.08 2.09
C GLU A 104 -29.75 1.84 0.64
N THR A 105 -29.61 0.62 0.11
CA THR A 105 -30.05 0.29 -1.26
C THR A 105 -31.58 0.31 -1.39
N LEU A 106 -32.29 -0.09 -0.33
CA LEU A 106 -33.76 -0.01 -0.26
C LEU A 106 -34.30 1.42 -0.16
N LEU A 107 -33.53 2.34 0.42
CA LEU A 107 -33.86 3.77 0.48
C LEU A 107 -33.72 4.46 -0.87
N VAL A 108 -32.71 4.08 -1.68
CA VAL A 108 -32.49 4.67 -3.02
C VAL A 108 -33.57 4.22 -4.02
N ASN A 109 -34.09 2.99 -3.90
CA ASN A 109 -35.13 2.48 -4.80
C ASN A 109 -36.57 2.90 -4.43
N LYS A 110 -36.74 3.77 -3.43
CA LYS A 110 -38.05 4.30 -2.99
C LYS A 110 -38.27 5.77 -3.36
N LEU A 111 -37.38 6.37 -4.15
CA LEU A 111 -37.49 7.73 -4.71
C LEU A 111 -37.78 7.65 -6.22
#